data_AF-A0A7W0LRF5-F1
#
_entry.id   AF-A0A7W0LRF5-F1
#
_cell.length_a   1.000
_cell.length_b   1.000
_cell.length_c   1.000
_cell.angle_alpha   90.00
_cell.angle_beta   90.00
_cell.angle_gamma   90.00
#
_symmetry.space_group_name_H-M   'P 1'
#
loop_
_entity.id
_entity.type
_entity.pdbx_description
1 polymer ?
#
loop_
_entity_poly.entity_id
_entity_poly.type
_entity_poly.pdbx_seq_one_letter_code
_entity_poly.pdbx_strand_id
1 'polypeptide(L)'
;MLFGPDGMLYVTLGEHRVPGNAQNLDVKPGKVHRIDPDGSVPAGNPFPGSTIWAFGLRNSFGSDFDPVNDQLWLTDNGPSCNDEVLRLVRGANHSWGPEATCATPPAAPGNTNRSGPTPRRQPEHFYAATTGITGAAFCDGCGLGPEAEDDLFVTSVNDGRVHQLALNSGRTDVASDDVVYDHPGAVLSMETRPGEPIYFSDFSTIYELTLAG
;
A
#
# COMPACT_ATOMS: atom_id res chain seq x y z
N MET A 1 5.88 5.15 -6.61
CA MET A 1 5.16 5.75 -7.77
C MET A 1 5.27 4.77 -8.91
N LEU A 2 4.22 4.62 -9.70
CA LEU A 2 4.16 3.59 -10.74
C LEU A 2 3.14 3.98 -11.82
N PHE A 3 3.35 3.49 -13.04
CA PHE A 3 2.34 3.58 -14.08
C PHE A 3 1.33 2.46 -13.90
N GLY A 4 0.04 2.78 -14.00
CA GLY A 4 -1.02 1.81 -13.99
C GLY A 4 -1.29 1.19 -15.37
N PRO A 5 -2.07 0.10 -15.40
CA PRO A 5 -2.50 -0.55 -16.65
C PRO A 5 -3.37 0.36 -17.53
N ASP A 6 -3.94 1.42 -16.95
CA ASP A 6 -4.65 2.48 -17.66
C ASP A 6 -3.74 3.54 -18.31
N GLY A 7 -2.42 3.37 -18.22
CA GLY A 7 -1.41 4.28 -18.77
C GLY A 7 -1.17 5.54 -17.94
N MET A 8 -1.78 5.67 -16.76
CA MET A 8 -1.65 6.85 -15.91
C MET A 8 -0.56 6.67 -14.84
N LEU A 9 0.05 7.77 -14.41
CA LEU A 9 0.99 7.77 -13.30
C LEU A 9 0.25 7.87 -11.97
N TYR A 10 0.53 6.93 -11.07
CA TYR A 10 0.04 6.93 -9.69
C TYR A 10 1.15 7.36 -8.72
N VAL A 11 0.86 8.40 -7.94
CA VAL A 11 1.80 9.01 -6.99
C VAL A 11 1.16 9.10 -5.62
N THR A 12 1.80 8.49 -4.63
CA THR A 12 1.35 8.58 -3.24
C THR A 12 2.12 9.65 -2.49
N LEU A 13 1.40 10.45 -1.70
CA LEU A 13 1.97 11.50 -0.86
C LEU A 13 1.44 11.32 0.56
N GLY A 14 2.34 11.18 1.54
CA GLY A 14 1.98 11.19 2.96
C GLY A 14 1.43 12.56 3.40
N GLU A 15 0.85 12.65 4.60
CA GLU A 15 0.16 13.86 5.09
C GLU A 15 1.09 14.95 5.68
N HIS A 16 2.39 14.66 5.74
CA HIS A 16 3.45 15.59 6.18
C HIS A 16 3.34 16.02 7.65
N ARG A 17 2.98 15.11 8.55
CA ARG A 17 2.81 15.33 10.00
C ARG A 17 1.68 16.31 10.36
N VAL A 18 0.77 16.58 9.43
CA VAL A 18 -0.45 17.35 9.64
C VAL A 18 -1.64 16.45 9.26
N PRO A 19 -2.19 15.66 10.21
CA PRO A 19 -3.18 14.62 9.87
C PRO A 19 -4.45 15.17 9.19
N GLY A 20 -4.77 16.44 9.43
CA GLY A 20 -5.87 17.13 8.74
C GLY A 20 -5.71 17.21 7.23
N ASN A 21 -4.48 17.19 6.71
CA ASN A 21 -4.23 17.18 5.28
C ASN A 21 -4.82 15.94 4.61
N ALA A 22 -4.80 14.78 5.27
CA ALA A 22 -5.32 13.52 4.72
C ALA A 22 -6.80 13.61 4.33
N GLN A 23 -7.59 14.43 5.04
CA GLN A 23 -9.02 14.64 4.80
C GLN A 23 -9.33 15.91 3.99
N ASN A 24 -8.36 16.82 3.87
CA ASN A 24 -8.52 18.03 3.08
C ASN A 24 -8.26 17.73 1.59
N LEU A 25 -9.27 17.94 0.74
CA LEU A 25 -9.21 17.72 -0.72
C LEU A 25 -8.63 18.92 -1.49
N ASP A 26 -8.41 20.06 -0.83
CA ASP A 26 -7.79 21.26 -1.43
C ASP A 26 -6.26 21.22 -1.36
N VAL A 27 -5.69 20.17 -0.74
CA VAL A 27 -4.24 19.98 -0.60
C VAL A 27 -3.81 18.60 -1.13
N LYS A 28 -2.55 18.52 -1.55
CA LYS A 28 -1.95 17.29 -2.09
C LYS A 28 -1.59 16.21 -1.05
N PRO A 29 -1.11 16.54 0.16
CA PRO A 29 -0.66 15.52 1.12
C PRO A 29 -1.78 14.59 1.61
N GLY A 30 -1.41 13.34 1.94
CA GLY A 30 -2.28 12.28 2.46
C GLY A 30 -3.24 11.68 1.43
N LYS A 31 -2.75 11.47 0.21
CA LYS A 31 -3.51 11.07 -0.99
C LYS A 31 -2.72 10.11 -1.88
N VAL A 32 -3.46 9.34 -2.68
CA VAL A 32 -2.96 8.83 -3.97
C VAL A 32 -3.45 9.77 -5.06
N HIS A 33 -2.55 10.18 -5.94
CA HIS A 33 -2.85 10.95 -7.13
C HIS A 33 -2.76 10.08 -8.39
N ARG A 34 -3.69 10.26 -9.33
CA ARG A 34 -3.67 9.69 -10.68
C ARG A 34 -3.51 10.84 -11.68
N ILE A 35 -2.47 10.77 -12.50
CA ILE A 35 -1.94 11.87 -13.32
C ILE A 35 -1.70 11.36 -14.75
N ASP A 36 -1.97 12.18 -15.76
CA ASP A 36 -1.62 11.85 -17.14
C ASP A 36 -0.08 11.79 -17.28
N PRO A 37 0.48 11.06 -18.25
CA PRO A 37 1.93 11.02 -18.47
C PRO A 37 2.58 12.39 -18.73
N ASP A 38 1.80 13.37 -19.20
CA ASP A 38 2.24 14.75 -19.41
C ASP A 38 2.12 15.65 -18.16
N GLY A 39 1.64 15.09 -17.04
CA GLY A 39 1.45 15.80 -15.77
C GLY A 39 0.09 16.48 -15.61
N SER A 40 -0.80 16.41 -16.60
CA SER A 40 -2.14 17.00 -16.53
C SER A 40 -3.12 16.13 -15.73
N VAL A 41 -4.34 16.64 -15.52
CA VAL A 41 -5.39 15.96 -14.74
C VAL A 41 -6.14 14.99 -15.67
N PRO A 42 -6.10 13.68 -15.40
CA PRO A 42 -6.81 12.69 -16.20
C PRO A 42 -8.32 12.91 -16.21
N ALA A 43 -8.90 12.68 -17.38
CA ALA A 43 -10.34 12.42 -17.47
C ALA A 43 -10.71 11.23 -16.57
N GLY A 44 -11.88 11.31 -15.94
CA GLY A 44 -12.38 10.24 -15.06
C GLY A 44 -11.82 10.26 -13.64
N ASN A 45 -11.02 11.25 -13.24
CA ASN A 45 -10.73 11.43 -11.81
C ASN A 45 -12.01 11.72 -11.00
N PRO A 46 -12.09 11.27 -9.73
CA PRO A 46 -13.29 11.37 -8.92
C PRO A 46 -13.60 12.80 -8.44
N PHE A 47 -12.58 13.66 -8.35
CA PHE A 47 -12.72 15.02 -7.86
C PHE A 47 -12.47 16.02 -9.01
N PRO A 48 -13.43 16.92 -9.32
CA PRO A 48 -13.32 17.84 -10.46
C PRO A 48 -12.05 18.69 -10.43
N GLY A 49 -11.29 18.69 -11.53
CA GLY A 49 -10.07 19.48 -11.68
C GLY A 49 -8.91 19.05 -10.78
N SER A 50 -8.99 17.87 -10.16
CA SER A 50 -8.01 17.39 -9.19
C SER A 50 -7.37 16.08 -9.64
N THR A 51 -6.07 15.92 -9.35
CA THR A 51 -5.35 14.66 -9.55
C THR A 51 -5.65 13.63 -8.47
N ILE A 52 -6.39 13.97 -7.41
CA ILE A 52 -6.68 13.04 -6.30
C ILE A 52 -7.48 11.84 -6.81
N TRP A 53 -6.95 10.65 -6.59
CA TRP A 53 -7.59 9.37 -6.86
C TRP A 53 -8.26 8.78 -5.63
N ALA A 54 -7.56 8.80 -4.49
CA ALA A 54 -8.06 8.36 -3.19
C ALA A 54 -7.42 9.21 -2.08
N PHE A 55 -8.07 9.26 -0.91
CA PHE A 55 -7.64 10.12 0.20
C PHE A 55 -7.77 9.44 1.56
N GLY A 56 -7.33 10.12 2.61
CA GLY A 56 -7.34 9.58 3.97
C GLY A 56 -6.20 8.62 4.21
N LEU A 57 -4.98 8.97 3.76
CA LEU A 57 -3.75 8.17 3.94
C LEU A 57 -2.74 8.91 4.83
N ARG A 58 -1.90 8.15 5.54
CA ARG A 58 -0.88 8.71 6.44
C ARG A 58 0.46 8.87 5.76
N ASN A 59 1.14 7.76 5.47
CA ASN A 59 2.55 7.73 5.09
C ASN A 59 2.86 6.44 4.35
N SER A 60 2.48 6.41 3.08
CA SER A 60 2.54 5.23 2.24
C SER A 60 3.85 5.10 1.49
N PHE A 61 4.28 3.87 1.22
CA PHE A 61 5.58 3.59 0.61
C PHE A 61 5.47 2.71 -0.64
N GLY A 62 5.09 1.44 -0.48
CA GLY A 62 4.97 0.48 -1.57
C GLY A 62 3.57 0.45 -2.15
N SER A 63 3.48 0.13 -3.43
CA SER A 63 2.21 -0.04 -4.13
C SER A 63 2.43 -0.84 -5.40
N ASP A 64 1.46 -1.67 -5.75
CA ASP A 64 1.47 -2.41 -7.01
C ASP A 64 0.05 -2.67 -7.50
N PHE A 65 -0.08 -2.96 -8.80
CA PHE A 65 -1.33 -3.36 -9.41
C PHE A 65 -1.48 -4.87 -9.37
N ASP A 66 -2.62 -5.30 -8.86
CA ASP A 66 -3.04 -6.69 -8.91
C ASP A 66 -3.11 -7.17 -10.38
N PRO A 67 -2.30 -8.17 -10.78
CA PRO A 67 -2.18 -8.60 -12.18
C PRO A 67 -3.45 -9.27 -12.70
N VAL A 68 -4.37 -9.67 -11.82
CA VAL A 68 -5.61 -10.38 -12.19
C VAL A 68 -6.73 -9.40 -12.56
N ASN A 69 -6.77 -8.22 -11.93
CA ASN A 69 -7.93 -7.33 -12.03
C ASN A 69 -7.59 -5.83 -12.07
N ASP A 70 -6.31 -5.47 -12.19
CA ASP A 70 -5.83 -4.08 -12.28
C ASP A 70 -6.14 -3.21 -11.06
N GLN A 71 -6.42 -3.83 -9.91
CA GLN A 71 -6.69 -3.12 -8.67
C GLN A 71 -5.37 -2.66 -8.03
N LEU A 72 -5.24 -1.36 -7.79
CA LEU A 72 -4.11 -0.82 -7.02
C LEU A 72 -4.21 -1.25 -5.55
N TRP A 73 -3.12 -1.79 -5.01
CA TRP A 73 -2.88 -2.02 -3.59
C TRP A 73 -1.69 -1.18 -3.12
N LEU A 74 -1.68 -0.79 -1.83
CA LEU A 74 -0.56 -0.06 -1.25
C LEU A 74 -0.35 -0.38 0.23
N THR A 75 0.85 -0.06 0.70
CA THR A 75 1.24 -0.15 2.11
C THR A 75 1.27 1.25 2.74
N ASP A 76 0.62 1.43 3.89
CA ASP A 76 0.55 2.70 4.62
C ASP A 76 1.07 2.51 6.05
N ASN A 77 2.06 3.31 6.47
CA ASN A 77 2.53 3.22 7.85
C ASN A 77 1.58 3.98 8.76
N GLY A 78 1.19 3.36 9.86
CA GLY A 78 0.51 3.99 10.98
C GLY A 78 1.47 4.79 11.87
N PRO A 79 0.96 5.45 12.92
CA PRO A 79 1.76 6.32 13.78
C PRO A 79 2.76 5.52 14.63
N SER A 80 2.28 4.92 15.72
CA SER A 80 3.04 4.00 16.58
C SER A 80 2.25 2.71 16.81
N CYS A 81 1.35 2.41 15.88
CA CYS A 81 0.47 1.25 15.80
C CYS A 81 -0.15 1.21 14.39
N ASN A 82 -0.72 0.08 14.00
CA ASN A 82 -1.55 -0.08 12.80
C ASN A 82 -0.85 0.36 11.52
N ASP A 83 0.23 -0.32 11.15
CA ASP A 83 0.66 -0.30 9.75
C ASP A 83 -0.32 -1.11 8.91
N GLU A 84 -0.56 -0.71 7.67
CA GLU A 84 -1.74 -1.13 6.91
C GLU A 84 -1.40 -1.55 5.48
N VAL A 85 -2.17 -2.50 4.97
CA VAL A 85 -2.25 -2.85 3.55
C VAL A 85 -3.65 -2.49 3.07
N LEU A 86 -3.71 -1.71 2.00
CA LEU A 86 -4.91 -1.04 1.53
C LEU A 86 -5.18 -1.38 0.06
N ARG A 87 -6.44 -1.61 -0.27
CA ARG A 87 -6.95 -1.73 -1.63
C ARG A 87 -7.64 -0.44 -2.07
N LEU A 88 -7.10 0.24 -3.06
CA LEU A 88 -7.45 1.64 -3.38
C LEU A 88 -8.68 1.73 -4.26
N VAL A 89 -9.76 2.29 -3.73
CA VAL A 89 -10.98 2.51 -4.52
C VAL A 89 -11.07 3.96 -4.98
N ARG A 90 -11.46 4.17 -6.25
CA ARG A 90 -11.69 5.49 -6.84
C ARG A 90 -12.57 6.36 -5.95
N GLY A 91 -12.03 7.49 -5.51
CA GLY A 91 -12.70 8.51 -4.70
C GLY A 91 -12.91 8.10 -3.24
N ALA A 92 -12.38 6.97 -2.79
CA ALA A 92 -12.63 6.48 -1.43
C ALA A 92 -11.80 7.21 -0.38
N ASN A 93 -12.39 7.29 0.83
CA ASN A 93 -11.75 7.74 2.05
C ASN A 93 -11.17 6.53 2.81
N HIS A 94 -9.85 6.47 2.98
CA HIS A 94 -9.11 5.46 3.73
C HIS A 94 -8.94 5.81 5.22
N SER A 95 -9.75 6.76 5.71
CA SER A 95 -10.06 6.93 7.14
C SER A 95 -8.94 7.47 8.05
N TRP A 96 -7.70 7.62 7.57
CA TRP A 96 -6.65 8.30 8.34
C TRP A 96 -6.94 9.80 8.48
N GLY A 97 -6.63 10.38 9.64
CA GLY A 97 -6.73 11.83 9.85
C GLY A 97 -6.64 12.29 11.31
N PRO A 98 -7.18 13.48 11.64
CA PRO A 98 -7.02 14.11 12.96
C PRO A 98 -7.50 13.29 14.17
N GLU A 99 -8.39 12.33 13.97
CA GLU A 99 -8.97 11.53 15.05
C GLU A 99 -8.13 10.29 15.41
N ALA A 100 -7.00 10.05 14.75
CA ALA A 100 -6.14 8.89 15.01
C ALA A 100 -5.39 9.01 16.34
N THR A 101 -5.43 7.98 17.21
CA THR A 101 -4.85 8.08 18.58
C THR A 101 -4.04 6.89 19.09
N CYS A 102 -4.04 5.71 18.43
CA CYS A 102 -3.53 4.42 18.97
C CYS A 102 -4.12 3.95 20.32
N ALA A 103 -4.82 4.81 21.06
CA ALA A 103 -5.53 4.46 22.28
C ALA A 103 -6.72 3.54 21.99
N THR A 104 -7.09 2.73 22.98
CA THR A 104 -8.33 1.95 22.99
C THR A 104 -9.20 2.45 24.14
N PRO A 105 -10.51 2.74 23.92
CA PRO A 105 -11.30 2.52 22.69
C PRO A 105 -11.17 3.64 21.61
N PRO A 106 -11.56 3.35 20.34
CA PRO A 106 -12.00 2.04 19.83
C PRO A 106 -10.84 1.05 19.67
N ALA A 107 -11.14 -0.23 19.42
CA ALA A 107 -10.10 -1.22 19.14
C ALA A 107 -9.40 -0.94 17.80
N ALA A 108 -8.18 -1.46 17.63
CA ALA A 108 -7.50 -1.46 16.34
C ALA A 108 -8.29 -2.30 15.30
N PRO A 109 -8.26 -1.92 14.01
CA PRO A 109 -7.60 -0.74 13.45
C PRO A 109 -8.46 0.54 13.52
N GLY A 110 -9.67 0.49 14.11
CA GLY A 110 -10.62 1.61 14.16
C GLY A 110 -10.15 2.82 14.98
N ASN A 111 -9.11 2.70 15.81
CA ASN A 111 -8.50 3.82 16.54
C ASN A 111 -7.60 4.72 15.69
N THR A 112 -7.20 4.26 14.50
CA THR A 112 -6.54 5.09 13.48
C THR A 112 -7.44 5.37 12.28
N ASN A 113 -8.48 4.55 12.06
CA ASN A 113 -9.33 4.57 10.85
C ASN A 113 -10.74 5.10 11.09
N ARG A 114 -10.86 6.35 11.53
CA ARG A 114 -12.17 6.97 11.82
C ARG A 114 -12.34 8.41 11.35
N SER A 115 -11.37 9.01 10.69
CA SER A 115 -11.48 10.40 10.27
C SER A 115 -12.27 10.57 8.96
N GLY A 116 -12.94 11.71 8.83
CA GLY A 116 -13.50 12.15 7.56
C GLY A 116 -14.91 11.63 7.23
N PRO A 117 -15.41 11.97 6.02
CA PRO A 117 -16.76 11.64 5.60
C PRO A 117 -16.94 10.13 5.37
N THR A 118 -18.17 9.65 5.55
CA THR A 118 -18.57 8.30 5.18
C THR A 118 -18.98 8.22 3.69
N PRO A 119 -18.86 7.06 3.03
CA PRO A 119 -18.32 5.80 3.56
C PRO A 119 -16.80 5.85 3.75
N ARG A 120 -16.35 5.25 4.86
CA ARG A 120 -14.95 5.08 5.25
C ARG A 120 -14.52 3.66 4.91
N ARG A 121 -13.39 3.48 4.22
CA ARG A 121 -12.77 2.17 4.01
C ARG A 121 -11.84 1.85 5.16
N GLN A 122 -11.95 0.62 5.65
CA GLN A 122 -10.99 0.04 6.59
C GLN A 122 -9.87 -0.64 5.78
N PRO A 123 -8.69 -0.84 6.38
CA PRO A 123 -7.63 -1.62 5.76
C PRO A 123 -8.05 -3.07 5.57
N GLU A 124 -7.57 -3.68 4.49
CA GLU A 124 -7.72 -5.11 4.19
C GLU A 124 -6.76 -5.96 5.06
N HIS A 125 -5.64 -5.39 5.50
CA HIS A 125 -4.80 -6.00 6.53
C HIS A 125 -4.11 -4.94 7.39
N PHE A 126 -3.84 -5.25 8.66
CA PHE A 126 -3.08 -4.34 9.52
C PHE A 126 -2.17 -5.08 10.50
N TYR A 127 -1.03 -4.46 10.80
CA TYR A 127 -0.06 -4.87 11.79
C TYR A 127 -0.25 -4.00 13.03
N ALA A 128 -0.61 -4.61 14.16
CA ALA A 128 -0.82 -3.87 15.41
C ALA A 128 0.47 -3.19 15.92
N ALA A 129 1.62 -3.84 15.71
CA ALA A 129 2.94 -3.29 15.99
C ALA A 129 3.44 -2.39 14.84
N THR A 130 4.38 -1.50 15.14
CA THR A 130 5.04 -0.66 14.12
C THR A 130 6.12 -1.45 13.39
N THR A 131 5.71 -2.22 12.41
CA THR A 131 6.54 -3.02 11.50
C THR A 131 7.28 -2.14 10.48
N GLY A 132 6.69 -1.00 10.11
CA GLY A 132 7.16 -0.11 9.07
C GLY A 132 7.10 -0.80 7.71
N ILE A 133 5.88 -1.14 7.28
CA ILE A 133 5.61 -1.80 6.00
C ILE A 133 6.07 -0.90 4.83
N THR A 134 6.76 -1.46 3.83
CA THR A 134 7.41 -0.67 2.77
C THR A 134 7.07 -1.22 1.39
N GLY A 135 8.02 -1.84 0.68
CA GLY A 135 7.86 -2.37 -0.67
C GLY A 135 6.64 -3.26 -0.82
N ALA A 136 6.07 -3.27 -2.02
CA ALA A 136 4.92 -4.09 -2.38
C ALA A 136 5.08 -4.55 -3.83
N ALA A 137 4.90 -5.84 -4.10
CA ALA A 137 4.92 -6.39 -5.45
C ALA A 137 4.04 -7.63 -5.56
N PHE A 138 3.23 -7.74 -6.60
CA PHE A 138 2.52 -8.97 -6.92
C PHE A 138 3.41 -9.94 -7.70
N CYS A 139 3.32 -11.22 -7.39
CA CYS A 139 3.94 -12.25 -8.23
C CYS A 139 3.09 -12.49 -9.48
N ASP A 140 3.68 -12.28 -10.66
CA ASP A 140 3.14 -12.68 -11.97
C ASP A 140 4.27 -13.42 -12.70
N GLY A 141 4.24 -14.75 -12.69
CA GLY A 141 5.30 -15.59 -13.23
C GLY A 141 6.66 -15.39 -12.55
N CYS A 142 6.69 -15.04 -11.27
CA CYS A 142 7.89 -14.55 -10.60
C CYS A 142 8.91 -15.64 -10.19
N GLY A 143 8.66 -16.90 -10.52
CA GLY A 143 9.59 -18.00 -10.26
C GLY A 143 9.59 -18.55 -8.82
N LEU A 144 8.69 -18.07 -7.95
CA LEU A 144 8.51 -18.57 -6.56
C LEU A 144 7.55 -19.76 -6.45
N GLY A 145 7.06 -20.28 -7.58
CA GLY A 145 6.18 -21.44 -7.62
C GLY A 145 4.69 -21.08 -7.55
N PRO A 146 3.80 -22.06 -7.80
CA PRO A 146 2.36 -21.82 -7.98
C PRO A 146 1.64 -21.36 -6.71
N GLU A 147 2.23 -21.55 -5.53
CA GLU A 147 1.66 -21.07 -4.26
C GLU A 147 1.88 -19.57 -4.05
N ALA A 148 2.81 -18.96 -4.78
CA ALA A 148 3.10 -17.52 -4.73
C ALA A 148 2.41 -16.74 -5.85
N GLU A 149 1.93 -17.42 -6.89
CA GLU A 149 1.35 -16.77 -8.07
C GLU A 149 0.10 -15.94 -7.69
N ASP A 150 0.02 -14.73 -8.22
CA ASP A 150 -1.01 -13.73 -7.92
C ASP A 150 -1.04 -13.20 -6.47
N ASP A 151 -0.12 -13.62 -5.60
CA ASP A 151 -0.05 -13.13 -4.21
C ASP A 151 0.72 -11.81 -4.12
N LEU A 152 0.35 -11.01 -3.11
CA LEU A 152 1.00 -9.73 -2.82
C LEU A 152 2.14 -9.95 -1.84
N PHE A 153 3.36 -9.60 -2.22
CA PHE A 153 4.49 -9.56 -1.32
C PHE A 153 4.67 -8.16 -0.76
N VAL A 154 4.90 -8.05 0.55
CA VAL A 154 5.21 -6.76 1.20
C VAL A 154 6.43 -6.89 2.10
N THR A 155 7.19 -5.81 2.21
CA THR A 155 8.42 -5.78 3.02
C THR A 155 8.28 -4.90 4.23
N SER A 156 9.21 -5.03 5.17
CA SER A 156 9.20 -4.27 6.41
C SER A 156 10.59 -3.74 6.79
N VAL A 157 10.63 -2.47 7.19
CA VAL A 157 11.89 -1.77 7.46
C VAL A 157 12.39 -2.00 8.89
N ASN A 158 11.51 -2.20 9.88
CA ASN A 158 11.93 -2.26 11.28
C ASN A 158 12.36 -3.67 11.71
N ASP A 159 11.77 -4.71 11.13
CA ASP A 159 12.04 -6.11 11.47
C ASP A 159 12.56 -6.94 10.28
N GLY A 160 12.73 -6.34 9.09
CA GLY A 160 13.48 -6.96 7.98
C GLY A 160 12.75 -8.13 7.30
N ARG A 161 11.44 -8.25 7.50
CA ARG A 161 10.66 -9.38 6.98
C ARG A 161 10.10 -9.11 5.60
N VAL A 162 10.03 -10.18 4.82
CA VAL A 162 9.20 -10.28 3.62
C VAL A 162 7.99 -11.14 3.96
N HIS A 163 6.82 -10.57 3.75
CA HIS A 163 5.52 -11.20 3.92
C HIS A 163 4.95 -11.58 2.56
N GLN A 164 4.38 -12.76 2.45
CA GLN A 164 3.49 -13.18 1.37
C GLN A 164 2.05 -13.07 1.86
N LEU A 165 1.25 -12.26 1.19
CA LEU A 165 -0.15 -12.03 1.49
C LEU A 165 -1.01 -12.70 0.42
N ALA A 166 -1.59 -13.84 0.77
CA ALA A 166 -2.57 -14.49 -0.09
C ALA A 166 -3.86 -13.69 -0.07
N LEU A 167 -4.38 -13.33 -1.23
CA LEU A 167 -5.67 -12.65 -1.34
C LEU A 167 -6.83 -13.66 -1.30
N ASN A 168 -8.00 -13.21 -0.84
CA ASN A 168 -9.20 -14.03 -0.95
C ASN A 168 -9.60 -14.24 -2.43
N SER A 169 -10.50 -15.19 -2.70
CA SER A 169 -10.91 -15.51 -4.08
C SER A 169 -11.56 -14.35 -4.84
N GLY A 170 -12.15 -13.38 -4.12
CA GLY A 170 -12.68 -12.15 -4.71
C GLY A 170 -11.62 -11.06 -4.92
N ARG A 171 -10.40 -11.28 -4.43
CA ARG A 171 -9.29 -10.33 -4.40
C ARG A 171 -9.69 -8.99 -3.77
N THR A 172 -10.58 -9.04 -2.78
CA THR A 172 -11.10 -7.86 -2.08
C THR A 172 -10.54 -7.66 -0.68
N ASP A 173 -9.83 -8.67 -0.16
CA ASP A 173 -9.34 -8.75 1.21
C ASP A 173 -8.15 -9.74 1.30
N VAL A 174 -7.37 -9.66 2.37
CA VAL A 174 -6.23 -10.57 2.64
C VAL A 174 -6.73 -11.81 3.38
N ALA A 175 -6.40 -13.00 2.86
CA ALA A 175 -6.79 -14.29 3.41
C ALA A 175 -5.74 -14.88 4.37
N SER A 176 -4.45 -14.72 4.08
CA SER A 176 -3.35 -15.08 4.98
C SER A 176 -2.18 -14.11 4.85
N ASP A 177 -1.33 -14.12 5.87
CA ASP A 177 -0.05 -13.40 5.92
C ASP A 177 1.00 -14.37 6.47
N ASP A 178 1.95 -14.74 5.61
CA ASP A 178 3.04 -15.64 5.94
C ASP A 178 4.39 -14.92 5.78
N VAL A 179 5.25 -14.99 6.80
CA VAL A 179 6.63 -14.49 6.69
C VAL A 179 7.46 -15.52 5.93
N VAL A 180 7.86 -15.17 4.72
CA VAL A 180 8.59 -16.07 3.81
C VAL A 180 10.11 -15.84 3.82
N TYR A 181 10.56 -14.69 4.31
CA TYR A 181 11.97 -14.38 4.47
C TYR A 181 12.23 -13.43 5.64
N ASP A 182 13.33 -13.66 6.36
CA ASP A 182 13.79 -12.86 7.50
C ASP A 182 15.19 -12.32 7.17
N HIS A 183 15.26 -11.05 6.74
CA HIS A 183 16.52 -10.36 6.45
C HIS A 183 17.14 -9.86 7.76
N PRO A 184 18.44 -10.05 8.03
CA PRO A 184 19.12 -9.51 9.22
C PRO A 184 19.05 -7.98 9.38
N GLY A 185 18.55 -7.24 8.40
CA GLY A 185 18.43 -5.78 8.44
C GLY A 185 17.17 -5.27 7.76
N ALA A 186 17.06 -3.95 7.67
CA ALA A 186 15.92 -3.27 7.08
C ALA A 186 15.67 -3.69 5.62
N VAL A 187 14.40 -3.89 5.25
CA VAL A 187 13.98 -4.03 3.85
C VAL A 187 13.14 -2.83 3.42
N LEU A 188 13.47 -2.24 2.27
CA LEU A 188 13.02 -0.91 1.87
C LEU A 188 12.07 -0.88 0.67
N SER A 189 12.40 -1.64 -0.37
CA SER A 189 11.67 -1.63 -1.63
C SER A 189 11.55 -3.03 -2.15
N MET A 190 10.52 -3.26 -2.95
CA MET A 190 10.30 -4.51 -3.64
C MET A 190 9.73 -4.19 -5.02
N GLU A 191 10.27 -4.84 -6.05
CA GLU A 191 9.94 -4.56 -7.44
C GLU A 191 10.00 -5.86 -8.24
N THR A 192 9.13 -5.96 -9.25
CA THR A 192 9.13 -7.07 -10.21
C THR A 192 8.52 -6.64 -11.54
N ARG A 193 8.60 -7.53 -12.53
CA ARG A 193 7.89 -7.42 -13.80
C ARG A 193 7.24 -8.77 -14.12
N PRO A 194 6.19 -8.80 -14.95
CA PRO A 194 5.61 -10.04 -15.44
C PRO A 194 6.67 -10.99 -15.99
N GLY A 195 6.76 -12.19 -15.44
CA GLY A 195 7.71 -13.24 -15.80
C GLY A 195 9.15 -13.04 -15.30
N GLU A 196 9.42 -12.03 -14.46
CA GLU A 196 10.74 -11.77 -13.86
C GLU A 196 10.72 -12.06 -12.33
N PRO A 197 11.88 -12.37 -11.72
CA PRO A 197 11.98 -12.54 -10.28
C PRO A 197 11.60 -11.28 -9.50
N ILE A 198 11.12 -11.46 -8.27
CA ILE A 198 10.97 -10.36 -7.32
C ILE A 198 12.34 -9.95 -6.80
N TYR A 199 12.65 -8.66 -6.88
CA TYR A 199 13.82 -8.06 -6.25
C TYR A 199 13.41 -7.22 -5.04
N PHE A 200 14.23 -7.21 -4.00
CA PHE A 200 14.08 -6.30 -2.86
C PHE A 200 15.39 -5.63 -2.51
N SER A 201 15.35 -4.53 -1.77
CA SER A 201 16.55 -3.79 -1.36
C SER A 201 16.61 -3.51 0.12
N ASP A 202 17.84 -3.41 0.63
CA ASP A 202 18.15 -2.71 1.87
C ASP A 202 18.86 -1.38 1.59
N PHE A 203 19.43 -0.75 2.61
CA PHE A 203 20.16 0.52 2.45
C PHE A 203 21.46 0.43 1.61
N SER A 204 21.89 -0.78 1.24
CA SER A 204 23.19 -1.07 0.65
C SER A 204 23.13 -1.91 -0.62
N THR A 205 22.15 -2.82 -0.72
CA THR A 205 22.18 -3.93 -1.66
C THR A 205 20.79 -4.21 -2.22
N ILE A 206 20.76 -4.71 -3.47
CA ILE A 206 19.57 -5.28 -4.11
C ILE A 206 19.74 -6.80 -4.13
N TYR A 207 18.70 -7.50 -3.73
CA TYR A 207 18.61 -8.94 -3.60
C TYR A 207 17.54 -9.49 -4.54
N GLU A 208 17.76 -10.70 -5.03
CA GLU A 208 16.74 -11.48 -5.72
C GLU A 208 16.09 -12.43 -4.70
N LEU A 209 14.76 -12.40 -4.61
CA LEU A 209 14.00 -13.33 -3.77
C LEU A 209 13.85 -14.65 -4.55
N THR A 210 14.33 -15.75 -3.97
CA THR A 210 14.31 -17.07 -4.59
C THR A 210 13.84 -18.13 -3.60
N LEU A 211 13.34 -19.26 -4.11
CA LEU A 211 13.03 -20.42 -3.28
C LEU A 211 14.32 -20.99 -2.66
N ALA A 212 14.21 -21.48 -1.43
CA ALA A 212 15.29 -22.28 -0.84
C ALA A 212 15.49 -23.54 -1.69
N GLY A 213 16.70 -23.71 -2.22
CA GLY A 213 17.11 -24.89 -3.01
C GLY A 213 17.34 -26.15 -2.18
#